data_AF-A0A4D4N599-F1
#
_entry.id   AF-A0A4D4N599-F1
#
_cell.length_a   1.000
_cell.length_b   1.000
_cell.length_c   1.000
_cell.angle_alpha   90.00
_cell.angle_beta   90.00
_cell.angle_gamma   90.00
#
_symmetry.space_group_name_H-M   'P 1'
#
loop_
_entity.id
_entity.type
_entity.pdbx_description
1 polymer ?
#
loop_
_entity_poly.entity_id
_entity_poly.type
_entity_poly.pdbx_seq_one_letter_code
_entity_poly.pdbx_strand_id
1 'polypeptide(L)'
;MTQDSYLVGLIGSGIGPSLSPALHEREAGRQGLRYHYRLIDIDRLGVGPEAVGGLVRAARDLGFDGLNITHPCKQLVISHLDTLAPQAEALGAVNTVVFEDGRAVGHNTDVTGFAASFARGLPDARLERVVQLGAGGAGAAVAHALLTLGAGHVTVVDALPERAAALAVALNRHFGDGRAAAASPDTLPKLLTDADGIVHATPTGMAAHPGIPLPAELLHPGLWVAEVVYRPWRPNCCAPPARSAAPRSTAAAWPSSRRWTRSGSSPGGNPTACACSPTSPNWPAPRPSGTEARTEGRHPVRTSIATVSLSGSLTEKLTAAARAGFDGVEIFENDLLASPLSPEEIRARCADLGLSIDLYQPMRDIEAVPADEFSRNLRRARHKFELMRRLGADTVLVCSSVSPLAEDDDALAARQLRRLAELAADFGIRVAYEALAWGAMCVRTTTPGASSRPPATPRSGPASTASTSSPAARTPRASRTSPARRSSSCNWPTPRRWRWTSSSGAVTTAVSPARAASTSPGSSDM
;
A
#
# COMPACT_ATOMS: atom_id res chain seq x y z
N MET A 1 -31.82 8.84 16.84
CA MET A 1 -31.70 7.39 16.53
C MET A 1 -30.30 7.19 16.02
N THR A 2 -29.52 6.28 16.60
CA THR A 2 -28.26 5.87 15.98
C THR A 2 -28.60 5.22 14.65
N GLN A 3 -27.93 5.65 13.59
CA GLN A 3 -28.19 5.11 12.27
C GLN A 3 -27.56 3.72 12.20
N ASP A 4 -28.39 2.70 12.37
CA ASP A 4 -27.92 1.34 12.55
C ASP A 4 -27.58 0.65 11.21
N SER A 5 -27.81 1.31 10.07
CA SER A 5 -27.48 0.77 8.73
C SER A 5 -27.15 1.85 7.71
N TYR A 6 -26.23 1.54 6.81
CA TYR A 6 -25.81 2.39 5.69
C TYR A 6 -26.12 1.76 4.34
N LEU A 7 -26.62 2.56 3.40
CA LEU A 7 -26.87 2.19 2.01
C LEU A 7 -26.04 3.08 1.08
N VAL A 8 -25.10 2.48 0.35
CA VAL A 8 -24.18 3.20 -0.54
C VAL A 8 -24.23 2.60 -1.94
N GLY A 9 -23.99 3.43 -2.96
CA GLY A 9 -24.00 3.02 -4.36
C GLY A 9 -22.69 3.32 -5.10
N LEU A 10 -22.48 2.69 -6.27
CA LEU A 10 -21.50 3.10 -7.28
C LEU A 10 -22.20 3.37 -8.60
N ILE A 11 -22.12 4.58 -9.13
CA ILE A 11 -22.63 4.94 -10.44
C ILE A 11 -21.48 5.00 -11.46
N GLY A 12 -21.63 4.31 -12.59
CA GLY A 12 -20.69 4.34 -13.70
C GLY A 12 -21.02 3.29 -14.77
N SER A 13 -20.15 3.16 -15.77
CA SER A 13 -20.27 2.21 -16.88
C SER A 13 -19.28 1.06 -16.72
N GLY A 14 -19.68 -0.17 -17.09
CA GLY A 14 -18.85 -1.36 -17.05
C GLY A 14 -18.35 -1.74 -15.64
N ILE A 15 -19.11 -1.42 -14.59
CA ILE A 15 -18.65 -1.48 -13.19
C ILE A 15 -18.86 -2.84 -12.52
N GLY A 16 -19.42 -3.83 -13.23
CA GLY A 16 -19.60 -5.20 -12.74
C GLY A 16 -18.38 -5.84 -12.04
N PRO A 17 -17.14 -5.71 -12.52
CA PRO A 17 -15.96 -6.32 -11.91
C PRO A 17 -15.31 -5.48 -10.79
N SER A 18 -15.97 -4.41 -10.33
CA SER A 18 -15.47 -3.52 -9.27
C SER A 18 -15.28 -4.25 -7.94
N LEU A 19 -14.18 -3.93 -7.24
CA LEU A 19 -13.89 -4.44 -5.89
C LEU A 19 -14.45 -3.55 -4.78
N SER A 20 -14.93 -2.34 -5.11
CA SER A 20 -15.46 -1.40 -4.11
C SER A 20 -16.57 -1.98 -3.23
N PRO A 21 -17.54 -2.75 -3.74
CA PRO A 21 -18.58 -3.34 -2.88
C PRO A 21 -17.99 -4.23 -1.78
N ALA A 22 -17.14 -5.18 -2.17
CA ALA A 22 -16.51 -6.11 -1.23
C ALA A 22 -15.58 -5.39 -0.24
N LEU A 23 -14.86 -4.36 -0.69
CA LEU A 23 -13.98 -3.54 0.16
C LEU A 23 -14.79 -2.84 1.26
N HIS A 24 -15.88 -2.15 0.90
CA HIS A 24 -16.67 -1.37 1.84
C HIS A 24 -17.48 -2.25 2.79
N GLU A 25 -18.17 -3.27 2.28
CA GLU A 25 -19.02 -4.14 3.10
C GLU A 25 -18.18 -4.92 4.12
N ARG A 26 -16.97 -5.35 3.74
CA ARG A 26 -16.06 -6.04 4.64
C ARG A 26 -15.51 -5.13 5.75
N GLU A 27 -15.10 -3.91 5.41
CA GLU A 27 -14.63 -2.96 6.42
C GLU A 27 -15.75 -2.58 7.39
N ALA A 28 -16.97 -2.37 6.89
CA ALA A 28 -18.13 -2.12 7.73
C ALA A 28 -18.44 -3.29 8.67
N GLY A 29 -18.37 -4.54 8.18
CA GLY A 29 -18.54 -5.74 9.00
C GLY A 29 -17.53 -5.80 10.16
N ARG A 30 -16.29 -5.39 9.93
CA ARG A 30 -15.24 -5.31 10.97
C ARG A 30 -15.50 -4.22 12.01
N GLN A 31 -16.25 -3.18 11.65
CA GLN A 31 -16.67 -2.12 12.55
C GLN A 31 -18.03 -2.40 13.22
N GLY A 32 -18.66 -3.55 12.94
CA GLY A 32 -19.99 -3.89 13.45
C GLY A 32 -21.12 -3.05 12.85
N LEU A 33 -20.89 -2.45 11.68
CA LEU A 33 -21.88 -1.62 10.98
C LEU A 33 -22.66 -2.48 9.98
N ARG A 34 -23.99 -2.30 9.95
CA ARG A 34 -24.78 -2.85 8.83
C ARG A 34 -24.56 -1.94 7.63
N TYR A 35 -23.98 -2.45 6.57
CA TYR A 35 -23.62 -1.63 5.42
C TYR A 35 -23.89 -2.42 4.16
N HIS A 36 -24.55 -1.78 3.20
CA HIS A 36 -24.83 -2.38 1.92
C HIS A 36 -24.36 -1.50 0.77
N TYR A 37 -23.66 -2.11 -0.19
CA TYR A 37 -23.10 -1.43 -1.33
C TYR A 37 -23.71 -1.95 -2.64
N ARG A 38 -24.33 -1.07 -3.43
CA ARG A 38 -24.97 -1.44 -4.70
C ARG A 38 -24.27 -0.85 -5.93
N LEU A 39 -24.08 -1.69 -6.95
CA LEU A 39 -23.66 -1.22 -8.26
C LEU A 39 -24.88 -0.68 -9.02
N ILE A 40 -24.79 0.56 -9.49
CA ILE A 40 -25.76 1.25 -10.33
C ILE A 40 -25.09 1.45 -11.69
N ASP A 41 -25.08 0.37 -12.47
CA ASP A 41 -24.37 0.29 -13.75
C ASP A 41 -25.24 0.88 -14.86
N ILE A 42 -24.81 2.00 -15.45
CA ILE A 42 -25.59 2.72 -16.47
C ILE A 42 -25.76 1.90 -17.75
N ASP A 43 -24.83 1.00 -18.06
CA ASP A 43 -24.93 0.10 -19.20
C ASP A 43 -26.06 -0.91 -19.00
N ARG A 44 -26.21 -1.42 -17.76
CA ARG A 44 -27.29 -2.34 -17.39
C ARG A 44 -28.65 -1.65 -17.33
N LEU A 45 -28.66 -0.37 -16.99
CA LEU A 45 -29.87 0.45 -16.98
C LEU A 45 -30.27 0.92 -18.39
N GLY A 46 -29.39 0.80 -19.38
CA GLY A 46 -29.64 1.26 -20.75
C GLY A 46 -29.72 2.78 -20.86
N VAL A 47 -29.01 3.51 -20.00
CA VAL A 47 -29.02 4.98 -19.97
C VAL A 47 -27.64 5.57 -20.22
N GLY A 48 -27.60 6.77 -20.81
CA GLY A 48 -26.37 7.51 -21.02
C GLY A 48 -25.78 8.12 -19.74
N PRO A 49 -24.49 8.52 -19.75
CA PRO A 49 -23.82 9.20 -18.64
C PRO A 49 -24.54 10.44 -18.09
N GLU A 50 -25.28 11.13 -18.96
CA GLU A 50 -26.07 12.34 -18.68
C GLU A 50 -27.21 12.06 -17.70
N ALA A 51 -27.62 10.80 -17.55
CA ALA A 51 -28.62 10.39 -16.58
C ALA A 51 -28.13 10.45 -15.12
N VAL A 52 -26.83 10.66 -14.87
CA VAL A 52 -26.23 10.67 -13.53
C VAL A 52 -26.98 11.58 -12.55
N GLY A 53 -27.44 12.76 -12.99
CA GLY A 53 -28.21 13.66 -12.14
C GLY A 53 -29.53 13.06 -11.67
N GLY A 54 -30.22 12.34 -12.54
CA GLY A 54 -31.44 11.61 -12.18
C GLY A 54 -31.16 10.46 -11.20
N LEU A 55 -30.07 9.73 -11.41
CA LEU A 55 -29.65 8.62 -10.54
C LEU A 55 -29.25 9.11 -9.13
N VAL A 56 -28.54 10.23 -9.03
CA VAL A 56 -28.20 10.85 -7.73
C VAL A 56 -29.45 11.29 -6.97
N ARG A 57 -30.42 11.92 -7.67
CA ARG A 57 -31.70 12.29 -7.06
C ARG A 57 -32.49 11.07 -6.60
N ALA A 58 -32.61 10.04 -7.43
CA ALA A 58 -33.31 8.81 -7.08
C ALA A 58 -32.66 8.11 -5.87
N ALA A 59 -31.33 8.03 -5.82
CA ALA A 59 -30.61 7.46 -4.69
C ALA A 59 -30.88 8.25 -3.39
N ARG A 60 -30.87 9.58 -3.47
CA ARG A 60 -31.23 10.45 -2.34
C ARG A 60 -32.66 10.19 -1.86
N ASP A 61 -33.62 10.12 -2.77
CA ASP A 61 -35.04 9.90 -2.44
C ASP A 61 -35.29 8.49 -1.85
N LEU A 62 -34.49 7.51 -2.25
CA LEU A 62 -34.53 6.14 -1.74
C LEU A 62 -33.74 5.94 -0.43
N GLY A 63 -33.14 7.00 0.13
CA GLY A 63 -32.45 6.95 1.40
C GLY A 63 -31.04 6.36 1.36
N PHE A 64 -30.32 6.54 0.25
CA PHE A 64 -28.88 6.28 0.24
C PHE A 64 -28.15 7.30 1.12
N ASP A 65 -27.06 6.85 1.75
CA ASP A 65 -26.16 7.67 2.58
C ASP A 65 -25.01 8.27 1.77
N GLY A 66 -24.66 7.62 0.66
CA GLY A 66 -23.64 8.12 -0.24
C GLY A 66 -23.56 7.34 -1.54
N LEU A 67 -22.79 7.90 -2.47
CA LEU A 67 -22.53 7.32 -3.77
C LEU A 67 -21.06 7.50 -4.12
N ASN A 68 -20.41 6.44 -4.56
CA ASN A 68 -19.23 6.58 -5.39
C ASN A 68 -19.65 6.84 -6.84
N ILE A 69 -18.88 7.68 -7.52
CA ILE A 69 -19.06 8.05 -8.92
C ILE A 69 -17.79 7.67 -9.66
N THR A 70 -17.92 6.93 -10.75
CA THR A 70 -16.78 6.56 -11.59
C THR A 70 -16.98 6.96 -13.04
N HIS A 71 -16.04 6.61 -13.89
CA HIS A 71 -16.10 6.88 -15.32
C HIS A 71 -17.43 6.39 -15.92
N PRO A 72 -18.05 7.15 -16.84
CA PRO A 72 -17.68 8.50 -17.32
C PRO A 72 -18.32 9.67 -16.53
N CYS A 73 -18.96 9.41 -15.40
CA CYS A 73 -19.85 10.38 -14.72
C CYS A 73 -19.19 11.39 -13.78
N LYS A 74 -17.87 11.28 -13.51
CA LYS A 74 -17.18 12.07 -12.45
C LYS A 74 -17.25 13.60 -12.63
N GLN A 75 -17.29 14.08 -13.88
CA GLN A 75 -17.40 15.52 -14.17
C GLN A 75 -18.87 15.94 -14.30
N LEU A 76 -19.67 15.11 -14.99
CA LEU A 76 -21.09 15.37 -15.25
C LEU A 76 -21.92 15.51 -13.97
N VAL A 77 -21.56 14.78 -12.91
CA VAL A 77 -22.29 14.81 -11.64
C VAL A 77 -22.25 16.19 -10.96
N ILE A 78 -21.23 17.00 -11.21
CA ILE A 78 -20.97 18.25 -10.47
C ILE A 78 -22.15 19.22 -10.53
N SER A 79 -22.78 19.39 -11.70
CA SER A 79 -23.92 20.29 -11.89
C SER A 79 -25.20 19.83 -11.18
N HIS A 80 -25.18 18.65 -10.55
CA HIS A 80 -26.30 18.04 -9.86
C HIS A 80 -26.10 17.93 -8.34
N LEU A 81 -25.01 18.50 -7.82
CA LEU A 81 -24.68 18.50 -6.39
C LEU A 81 -24.98 19.86 -5.76
N ASP A 82 -25.31 19.85 -4.47
CA ASP A 82 -25.64 21.07 -3.73
C ASP A 82 -24.37 21.85 -3.35
N THR A 83 -23.29 21.13 -3.02
CA THR A 83 -22.01 21.71 -2.62
C THR A 83 -20.85 20.80 -3.01
N LEU A 84 -19.65 21.37 -3.14
CA LEU A 84 -18.41 20.64 -3.39
C LEU A 84 -17.42 20.90 -2.25
N ALA A 85 -16.64 19.89 -1.91
CA ALA A 85 -15.42 20.08 -1.13
C ALA A 85 -14.41 20.88 -1.97
N PRO A 86 -13.58 21.75 -1.36
CA PRO A 86 -12.64 22.63 -2.09
C PRO A 86 -11.72 21.87 -3.08
N GLN A 87 -11.30 20.66 -2.71
CA GLN A 87 -10.46 19.81 -3.56
C GLN A 87 -11.22 19.28 -4.79
N ALA A 88 -12.49 18.91 -4.63
CA ALA A 88 -13.31 18.43 -5.74
C ALA A 88 -13.66 19.56 -6.71
N GLU A 89 -13.87 20.78 -6.18
CA GLU A 89 -14.06 22.00 -6.96
C GLU A 89 -12.80 22.35 -7.76
N ALA A 90 -11.63 22.40 -7.12
CA ALA A 90 -10.36 22.69 -7.78
C ALA A 90 -10.00 21.70 -8.89
N LEU A 91 -10.27 20.40 -8.65
CA LEU A 91 -10.02 19.35 -9.62
C LEU A 91 -11.07 19.28 -10.75
N GLY A 92 -12.28 19.80 -10.51
CA GLY A 92 -13.40 19.67 -11.45
C GLY A 92 -13.86 18.22 -11.65
N ALA A 93 -13.72 17.36 -10.63
CA ALA A 93 -14.18 15.97 -10.68
C ALA A 93 -14.61 15.47 -9.30
N VAL A 94 -15.71 14.71 -9.24
CA VAL A 94 -16.24 14.09 -8.03
C VAL A 94 -16.26 12.56 -8.19
N ASN A 95 -15.73 11.84 -7.20
CA ASN A 95 -15.81 10.38 -7.14
C ASN A 95 -16.63 9.87 -5.94
N THR A 96 -17.03 10.77 -5.04
CA THR A 96 -17.72 10.45 -3.78
C THR A 96 -18.75 11.53 -3.50
N VAL A 97 -20.00 11.15 -3.28
CA VAL A 97 -21.10 12.02 -2.88
C VAL A 97 -21.58 11.53 -1.52
N VAL A 98 -21.71 12.44 -0.57
CA VAL A 98 -22.28 12.15 0.76
C VAL A 98 -23.59 12.90 0.87
N PHE A 99 -24.63 12.23 1.37
CA PHE A 99 -25.91 12.86 1.66
C PHE A 99 -25.97 13.27 3.14
N GLU A 100 -25.82 14.56 3.42
CA GLU A 100 -25.84 15.10 4.79
C GLU A 100 -26.92 16.18 4.92
N ASP A 101 -27.79 16.08 5.93
CA ASP A 101 -28.88 17.04 6.18
C ASP A 101 -29.75 17.32 4.94
N GLY A 102 -29.95 16.30 4.10
CA GLY A 102 -30.67 16.44 2.82
C GLY A 102 -29.90 17.30 1.81
N ARG A 103 -28.57 17.28 1.80
CA ARG A 103 -27.74 17.89 0.76
C ARG A 103 -26.77 16.87 0.18
N ALA A 104 -26.55 16.94 -1.12
CA ALA A 104 -25.56 16.15 -1.82
C ALA A 104 -24.23 16.92 -1.86
N VAL A 105 -23.24 16.44 -1.11
CA VAL A 105 -21.90 17.04 -1.02
C VAL A 105 -20.91 16.22 -1.84
N GLY A 106 -20.25 16.85 -2.81
CA GLY A 106 -19.26 16.21 -3.69
C GLY A 106 -17.85 16.25 -3.12
N HIS A 107 -17.16 15.11 -3.13
CA HIS A 107 -15.79 14.92 -2.71
C HIS A 107 -14.98 14.18 -3.79
N ASN A 108 -13.66 14.31 -3.70
CA ASN A 108 -12.74 13.51 -4.49
C ASN A 108 -11.71 12.80 -3.60
N THR A 109 -11.90 11.50 -3.42
CA THR A 109 -11.04 10.64 -2.60
C THR A 109 -9.91 10.00 -3.39
N ASP A 110 -9.84 10.16 -4.72
CA ASP A 110 -8.71 9.68 -5.51
C ASP A 110 -7.45 10.51 -5.19
N VAL A 111 -7.62 11.83 -4.99
CA VAL A 111 -6.53 12.74 -4.59
C VAL A 111 -5.97 12.33 -3.22
N THR A 112 -6.85 12.17 -2.23
CA THR A 112 -6.42 11.83 -0.86
C THR A 112 -5.89 10.41 -0.78
N GLY A 113 -6.48 9.47 -1.52
CA GLY A 113 -6.03 8.09 -1.61
C GLY A 113 -4.63 7.98 -2.22
N PHE A 114 -4.37 8.70 -3.31
CA PHE A 114 -3.03 8.74 -3.90
C PHE A 114 -2.01 9.37 -2.94
N ALA A 115 -2.32 10.53 -2.36
CA ALA A 115 -1.42 11.23 -1.45
C ALA A 115 -1.05 10.36 -0.23
N ALA A 116 -2.02 9.68 0.38
CA ALA A 116 -1.79 8.78 1.50
C ALA A 116 -0.96 7.54 1.09
N SER A 117 -1.25 6.96 -0.08
CA SER A 117 -0.48 5.84 -0.62
C SER A 117 0.98 6.23 -0.87
N PHE A 118 1.18 7.41 -1.48
CA PHE A 118 2.50 7.96 -1.76
C PHE A 118 3.29 8.22 -0.48
N ALA A 119 2.71 8.93 0.49
CA ALA A 119 3.38 9.22 1.77
C ALA A 119 3.77 7.94 2.53
N ARG A 120 2.98 6.87 2.40
CA ARG A 120 3.28 5.57 3.03
C ARG A 120 4.33 4.76 2.26
N GLY A 121 4.29 4.79 0.93
CA GLY A 121 5.17 3.98 0.08
C GLY A 121 6.51 4.63 -0.25
N LEU A 122 6.55 5.97 -0.29
CA LEU A 122 7.66 6.79 -0.75
C LEU A 122 7.88 8.03 0.17
N PRO A 123 8.02 7.86 1.50
CA PRO A 123 8.09 8.98 2.45
C PRO A 123 9.27 9.94 2.24
N ASP A 124 10.40 9.43 1.73
CA ASP A 124 11.64 10.20 1.51
C ASP A 124 11.91 10.48 0.02
N ALA A 125 10.91 10.30 -0.83
CA ALA A 125 11.05 10.59 -2.24
C ALA A 125 11.26 12.10 -2.46
N ARG A 126 12.26 12.44 -3.28
CA ARG A 126 12.44 13.81 -3.76
C ARG A 126 11.32 14.14 -4.72
N LEU A 127 10.70 15.32 -4.56
CA LEU A 127 9.53 15.74 -5.33
C LEU A 127 9.78 17.02 -6.13
N GLU A 128 11.04 17.40 -6.38
CA GLU A 128 11.33 18.68 -7.06
C GLU A 128 10.82 18.65 -8.51
N ARG A 129 11.11 17.56 -9.24
CA ARG A 129 10.75 17.41 -10.66
C ARG A 129 10.08 16.06 -10.90
N VAL A 130 8.77 16.08 -11.14
CA VAL A 130 7.97 14.87 -11.36
C VAL A 130 7.39 14.86 -12.77
N VAL A 131 7.54 13.75 -13.49
CA VAL A 131 6.93 13.54 -14.80
C VAL A 131 5.71 12.64 -14.65
N GLN A 132 4.56 13.03 -15.20
CA GLN A 132 3.35 12.22 -15.19
C GLN A 132 2.94 11.85 -16.61
N LEU A 133 2.69 10.56 -16.84
CA LEU A 133 2.10 10.04 -18.07
C LEU A 133 0.58 9.93 -17.88
N GLY A 134 -0.19 10.66 -18.67
CA GLY A 134 -1.65 10.66 -18.67
C GLY A 134 -2.25 11.88 -17.97
N ALA A 135 -3.17 12.53 -18.69
CA ALA A 135 -3.94 13.70 -18.27
C ALA A 135 -5.45 13.37 -18.17
N GLY A 136 -5.83 12.08 -18.16
CA GLY A 136 -7.21 11.65 -17.94
C GLY A 136 -7.70 11.89 -16.51
N GLY A 137 -8.92 11.46 -16.18
CA GLY A 137 -9.53 11.74 -14.86
C GLY A 137 -8.71 11.26 -13.65
N ALA A 138 -8.06 10.09 -13.77
CA ALA A 138 -7.12 9.61 -12.74
C ALA A 138 -5.84 10.46 -12.72
N GLY A 139 -5.26 10.77 -13.89
CA GLY A 139 -4.08 11.63 -14.01
C GLY A 139 -4.30 13.03 -13.42
N ALA A 140 -5.47 13.63 -13.61
CA ALA A 140 -5.81 14.92 -13.01
C ALA A 140 -5.77 14.85 -11.48
N ALA A 141 -6.37 13.80 -10.88
CA ALA A 141 -6.36 13.61 -9.43
C ALA A 141 -4.95 13.38 -8.89
N VAL A 142 -4.13 12.61 -9.60
CA VAL A 142 -2.76 12.31 -9.20
C VAL A 142 -1.85 13.53 -9.30
N ALA A 143 -1.93 14.30 -10.38
CA ALA A 143 -1.14 15.52 -10.54
C ALA A 143 -1.49 16.55 -9.45
N HIS A 144 -2.77 16.69 -9.13
CA HIS A 144 -3.23 17.51 -8.02
C HIS A 144 -2.67 17.01 -6.68
N ALA A 145 -2.68 15.70 -6.45
CA ALA A 145 -2.14 15.10 -5.23
C ALA A 145 -0.63 15.33 -5.08
N LEU A 146 0.15 15.18 -6.17
CA LEU A 146 1.60 15.45 -6.18
C LEU A 146 1.92 16.90 -5.77
N LEU A 147 1.22 17.88 -6.35
CA LEU A 147 1.42 19.29 -6.00
C LEU A 147 0.97 19.58 -4.56
N THR A 148 -0.08 18.92 -4.08
CA THR A 148 -0.53 19.01 -2.67
C THR A 148 0.51 18.44 -1.70
N LEU A 149 1.22 17.37 -2.10
CA LEU A 149 2.32 16.78 -1.33
C LEU A 149 3.61 17.63 -1.34
N GLY A 150 3.63 18.74 -2.09
CA GLY A 150 4.76 19.65 -2.14
C GLY A 150 5.68 19.46 -3.34
N ALA A 151 5.23 18.79 -4.41
CA ALA A 151 6.05 18.67 -5.61
C ALA A 151 6.39 20.06 -6.19
N GLY A 152 7.67 20.30 -6.47
CA GLY A 152 8.15 21.59 -6.99
C GLY A 152 7.55 21.89 -8.36
N HIS A 153 7.67 20.94 -9.28
CA HIS A 153 7.14 21.02 -10.64
C HIS A 153 6.63 19.66 -11.14
N VAL A 154 5.45 19.65 -11.78
CA VAL A 154 4.87 18.48 -12.44
C VAL A 154 4.78 18.70 -13.95
N THR A 155 5.49 17.88 -14.73
CA THR A 155 5.36 17.85 -16.19
C THR A 155 4.39 16.75 -16.61
N VAL A 156 3.25 17.14 -17.19
CA VAL A 156 2.21 16.24 -17.68
C VAL A 156 2.46 15.91 -19.15
N VAL A 157 2.52 14.63 -19.46
CA VAL A 157 2.70 14.09 -20.81
C VAL A 157 1.47 13.25 -21.16
N ASP A 158 0.84 13.54 -22.28
CA ASP A 158 -0.30 12.76 -22.79
C ASP A 158 -0.16 12.57 -24.30
N ALA A 159 -0.75 11.49 -24.84
CA ALA A 159 -0.81 11.26 -26.28
C ALA A 159 -1.67 12.32 -26.99
N LEU A 160 -2.57 12.96 -26.25
CA LEU A 160 -3.41 14.08 -26.67
C LEU A 160 -2.88 15.38 -26.04
N PRO A 161 -2.09 16.18 -26.78
CA PRO A 161 -1.42 17.37 -26.25
C PRO A 161 -2.36 18.38 -25.60
N GLU A 162 -3.59 18.50 -26.12
CA GLU A 162 -4.62 19.38 -25.60
C GLU A 162 -5.06 19.00 -24.18
N ARG A 163 -5.07 17.70 -23.84
CA ARG A 163 -5.42 17.24 -22.48
C ARG A 163 -4.33 17.59 -21.49
N ALA A 164 -3.06 17.37 -21.86
CA ALA A 164 -1.93 17.75 -21.03
C ALA A 164 -1.90 19.26 -20.80
N ALA A 165 -2.11 20.06 -21.85
CA ALA A 165 -2.18 21.52 -21.78
C ALA A 165 -3.32 22.00 -20.86
N ALA A 166 -4.53 21.46 -21.03
CA ALA A 166 -5.67 21.81 -20.20
C ALA A 166 -5.43 21.48 -18.72
N LEU A 167 -4.85 20.31 -18.43
CA LEU A 167 -4.52 19.92 -17.05
C LEU A 167 -3.44 20.83 -16.46
N ALA A 168 -2.37 21.13 -17.19
CA ALA A 168 -1.32 22.03 -16.71
C ALA A 168 -1.86 23.45 -16.39
N VAL A 169 -2.73 23.99 -17.25
CA VAL A 169 -3.40 25.29 -17.00
C VAL A 169 -4.28 25.24 -15.75
N ALA A 170 -5.06 24.17 -15.56
CA ALA A 170 -5.89 24.01 -14.37
C ALA A 170 -5.05 23.93 -13.09
N LEU A 171 -3.95 23.18 -13.11
CA LEU A 171 -3.03 23.05 -11.97
C LEU A 171 -2.34 24.39 -11.65
N ASN A 172 -1.85 25.12 -12.66
CA ASN A 172 -1.21 26.42 -12.45
C ASN A 172 -2.18 27.46 -11.86
N ARG A 173 -3.44 27.45 -12.29
CA ARG A 173 -4.48 28.32 -11.71
C ARG A 173 -4.66 28.09 -10.20
N HIS A 174 -4.49 26.86 -9.74
CA HIS A 174 -4.70 26.50 -8.34
C HIS A 174 -3.44 26.61 -7.48
N PHE A 175 -2.29 26.16 -7.99
CA PHE A 175 -1.04 26.06 -7.23
C PHE A 175 -0.03 27.18 -7.50
N GLY A 176 -0.31 28.05 -8.49
CA GLY A 176 0.56 29.14 -8.93
C GLY A 176 1.23 28.86 -10.27
N ASP A 177 1.62 29.93 -10.96
CA ASP A 177 2.28 29.85 -12.26
C ASP A 177 3.60 29.07 -12.19
N GLY A 178 3.84 28.24 -13.20
CA GLY A 178 5.07 27.45 -13.33
C GLY A 178 5.11 26.16 -12.49
N ARG A 179 4.05 25.82 -11.75
CA ARG A 179 3.97 24.56 -10.97
C ARG A 179 3.70 23.34 -11.84
N ALA A 180 3.07 23.52 -13.00
CA ALA A 180 2.81 22.46 -13.96
C ALA A 180 3.15 22.90 -15.39
N ALA A 181 3.61 21.96 -16.21
CA ALA A 181 3.82 22.14 -17.65
C ALA A 181 3.25 20.96 -18.43
N ALA A 182 2.85 21.21 -19.67
CA ALA A 182 2.49 20.16 -20.62
C ALA A 182 3.69 19.85 -21.52
N ALA A 183 3.87 18.58 -21.85
CA ALA A 183 4.88 18.15 -22.79
C ALA A 183 4.38 16.98 -23.65
N SER A 184 5.01 16.78 -24.79
CA SER A 184 4.68 15.73 -25.73
C SER A 184 5.52 14.47 -25.48
N PRO A 185 5.03 13.26 -25.83
CA PRO A 185 5.74 12.01 -25.55
C PRO A 185 7.17 11.91 -26.13
N ASP A 186 7.45 12.57 -27.24
CA ASP A 186 8.79 12.63 -27.86
C ASP A 186 9.85 13.33 -26.99
N THR A 187 9.42 14.16 -26.04
CA THR A 187 10.33 14.85 -25.10
C THR A 187 10.69 14.03 -23.87
N LEU A 188 10.04 12.87 -23.66
CA LEU A 188 10.25 12.01 -22.49
C LEU A 188 11.72 11.68 -22.19
N PRO A 189 12.57 11.34 -23.18
CA PRO A 189 13.97 11.02 -22.89
C PRO A 189 14.72 12.17 -22.22
N LYS A 190 14.44 13.42 -22.61
CA LYS A 190 15.06 14.60 -22.02
C LYS A 190 14.49 14.90 -20.63
N LEU A 191 13.17 14.73 -20.46
CA LEU A 191 12.49 15.02 -19.20
C LEU A 191 12.94 14.05 -18.08
N LEU A 192 13.12 12.77 -18.41
CA LEU A 192 13.45 11.75 -17.42
C LEU A 192 14.91 11.78 -16.96
N THR A 193 15.84 12.38 -17.72
CA THR A 193 17.25 12.52 -17.31
C THR A 193 17.42 13.24 -15.96
N ASP A 194 16.60 14.28 -15.72
CA ASP A 194 16.69 15.11 -14.52
C ASP A 194 15.49 14.93 -13.57
N ALA A 195 14.60 13.97 -13.85
CA ALA A 195 13.42 13.76 -13.03
C ALA A 195 13.78 13.05 -11.73
N ASP A 196 13.13 13.45 -10.64
CA ASP A 196 13.20 12.69 -9.38
C ASP A 196 12.28 11.47 -9.43
N GLY A 197 11.15 11.58 -10.14
CA GLY A 197 10.23 10.47 -10.33
C GLY A 197 9.27 10.58 -11.49
N ILE A 198 8.66 9.43 -11.78
CA ILE A 198 7.66 9.28 -12.83
C ILE A 198 6.39 8.62 -12.28
N VAL A 199 5.24 9.16 -12.70
CA VAL A 199 3.92 8.60 -12.43
C VAL A 199 3.30 8.11 -13.71
N HIS A 200 2.80 6.89 -13.71
CA HIS A 200 2.00 6.34 -14.78
C HIS A 200 0.51 6.38 -14.43
N ALA A 201 -0.23 7.19 -15.17
CA ALA A 201 -1.67 7.42 -15.01
C ALA A 201 -2.46 7.21 -16.33
N THR A 202 -1.97 6.33 -17.22
CA THR A 202 -2.66 5.95 -18.46
C THR A 202 -3.31 4.56 -18.34
N PRO A 203 -4.21 4.18 -19.25
CA PRO A 203 -4.76 2.82 -19.29
C PRO A 203 -3.74 1.75 -19.73
N THR A 204 -2.56 2.14 -20.25
CA THR A 204 -1.52 1.21 -20.69
C THR A 204 -1.17 0.24 -19.55
N GLY A 205 -0.91 -1.02 -19.85
CA GLY A 205 -0.72 -2.07 -18.85
C GLY A 205 -2.03 -2.74 -18.40
N MET A 206 -3.21 -2.15 -18.62
CA MET A 206 -4.49 -2.84 -18.40
C MET A 206 -4.71 -3.98 -19.41
N ALA A 207 -5.61 -4.92 -19.08
CA ALA A 207 -5.90 -6.09 -19.93
C ALA A 207 -6.33 -5.69 -21.36
N ALA A 208 -7.06 -4.58 -21.51
CA ALA A 208 -7.47 -4.04 -22.81
C ALA A 208 -6.37 -3.26 -23.54
N HIS A 209 -5.30 -2.86 -22.84
CA HIS A 209 -4.22 -2.01 -23.36
C HIS A 209 -2.85 -2.55 -22.88
N PRO A 210 -2.43 -3.75 -23.31
CA PRO A 210 -1.17 -4.34 -22.86
C PRO A 210 0.03 -3.52 -23.33
N GLY A 211 1.09 -3.47 -22.50
CA GLY A 211 2.35 -2.79 -22.85
C GLY A 211 2.90 -1.95 -21.70
N ILE A 212 3.89 -1.13 -22.02
CA ILE A 212 4.54 -0.16 -21.13
C ILE A 212 4.31 1.22 -21.75
N PRO A 213 4.01 2.26 -20.95
CA PRO A 213 3.71 3.59 -21.49
C PRO A 213 4.96 4.38 -21.92
N LEU A 214 6.16 3.84 -21.72
CA LEU A 214 7.44 4.45 -22.09
C LEU A 214 8.50 3.40 -22.47
N PRO A 215 9.52 3.75 -23.27
CA PRO A 215 10.71 2.92 -23.46
C PRO A 215 11.43 2.72 -22.11
N ALA A 216 11.79 1.49 -21.79
CA ALA A 216 12.32 1.14 -20.48
C ALA A 216 13.76 1.60 -20.25
N GLU A 217 14.48 1.87 -21.33
CA GLU A 217 15.85 2.39 -21.30
C GLU A 217 15.93 3.80 -20.71
N LEU A 218 14.77 4.48 -20.55
CA LEU A 218 14.67 5.79 -19.94
C LEU A 218 14.63 5.75 -18.40
N LEU A 219 14.49 4.56 -17.80
CA LEU A 219 14.51 4.41 -16.35
C LEU A 219 15.95 4.37 -15.83
N HIS A 220 16.21 5.04 -14.70
CA HIS A 220 17.51 5.02 -14.04
C HIS A 220 17.35 4.85 -12.51
N PRO A 221 18.38 4.38 -11.78
CA PRO A 221 18.29 4.06 -10.35
C PRO A 221 17.97 5.24 -9.42
N GLY A 222 18.04 6.48 -9.92
CA GLY A 222 17.67 7.68 -9.20
C GLY A 222 16.17 7.95 -9.17
N LEU A 223 15.44 7.42 -10.15
CA LEU A 223 14.02 7.69 -10.38
C LEU A 223 13.15 6.84 -9.45
N TRP A 224 12.22 7.46 -8.71
CA TRP A 224 11.11 6.71 -8.12
C TRP A 224 9.96 6.59 -9.12
N VAL A 225 9.17 5.53 -8.99
CA VAL A 225 8.17 5.17 -9.99
C VAL A 225 6.85 4.82 -9.30
N ALA A 226 5.73 5.42 -9.73
CA ALA A 226 4.40 5.14 -9.18
C ALA A 226 3.38 4.87 -10.29
N GLU A 227 2.49 3.89 -10.09
CA GLU A 227 1.58 3.33 -11.09
C GLU A 227 0.15 3.38 -10.55
N VAL A 228 -0.81 3.87 -11.35
CA VAL A 228 -2.23 3.85 -10.97
C VAL A 228 -2.93 2.56 -11.40
N VAL A 229 -2.38 1.84 -12.37
CA VAL A 229 -2.96 0.60 -12.89
C VAL A 229 -2.72 -0.55 -11.91
N TYR A 230 -3.80 -1.05 -11.32
CA TYR A 230 -3.77 -2.17 -10.37
C TYR A 230 -4.33 -3.49 -10.95
N ARG A 231 -4.73 -3.50 -12.25
CA ARG A 231 -5.17 -4.69 -12.99
C ARG A 231 -4.64 -4.69 -14.43
N PRO A 232 -4.22 -5.83 -14.99
CA PRO A 232 -4.40 -7.18 -14.48
C PRO A 232 -3.40 -7.51 -13.37
N TRP A 233 -3.91 -8.10 -12.28
CA TRP A 233 -3.11 -9.00 -11.48
C TRP A 233 -2.84 -10.21 -12.38
N ARG A 234 -1.59 -10.66 -12.57
CA ARG A 234 -1.30 -11.87 -13.35
C ARG A 234 -1.20 -13.11 -12.44
N PRO A 235 -2.30 -13.87 -12.23
CA PRO A 235 -2.24 -15.28 -11.91
C PRO A 235 -2.50 -16.10 -13.18
N ASN A 236 -1.59 -17.01 -13.51
CA ASN A 236 -1.77 -18.14 -14.43
C ASN A 236 -2.27 -17.85 -15.87
N CYS A 237 -1.34 -17.85 -16.83
CA CYS A 237 -1.61 -18.35 -18.19
C CYS A 237 -0.66 -19.53 -18.48
N CYS A 238 -1.09 -20.75 -18.13
CA CYS A 238 -0.60 -21.96 -18.79
C CYS A 238 -1.55 -22.28 -19.95
N ALA A 239 -1.20 -21.84 -21.16
CA ALA A 239 -1.57 -22.46 -22.42
C ALA A 239 -0.64 -21.89 -23.52
N PRO A 240 0.18 -22.70 -24.22
CA PRO A 240 1.01 -22.21 -25.29
C PRO A 240 0.18 -22.04 -26.58
N PRO A 241 0.26 -20.91 -27.31
CA PRO A 241 -0.14 -20.87 -28.70
C PRO A 241 1.00 -21.39 -29.59
N ALA A 242 0.60 -22.11 -30.63
CA ALA A 242 1.45 -22.73 -31.64
C ALA A 242 2.37 -21.73 -32.37
N ARG A 243 3.50 -22.26 -32.87
CA ARG A 243 4.55 -21.58 -33.62
C ARG A 243 4.02 -20.80 -34.84
N SER A 244 4.44 -19.53 -34.94
CA SER A 244 4.75 -18.85 -36.21
C SER A 244 5.77 -17.72 -35.97
N ALA A 245 6.62 -17.46 -36.95
CA ALA A 245 7.94 -16.84 -36.82
C ALA A 245 7.99 -15.29 -36.74
N ALA A 246 8.93 -14.78 -35.91
CA ALA A 246 9.70 -13.50 -35.93
C ALA A 246 8.96 -12.13 -36.03
N PRO A 247 9.57 -10.98 -35.61
CA PRO A 247 10.93 -10.74 -35.09
C PRO A 247 10.99 -10.24 -33.64
N ARG A 248 12.23 -10.20 -33.12
CA ARG A 248 12.67 -9.93 -31.75
C ARG A 248 12.05 -8.65 -31.16
N SER A 249 11.34 -8.78 -30.04
CA SER A 249 10.88 -7.65 -29.22
C SER A 249 11.56 -7.67 -27.85
N THR A 250 12.13 -6.53 -27.48
CA THR A 250 12.73 -6.25 -26.19
C THR A 250 11.64 -6.06 -25.16
N ALA A 251 11.76 -6.82 -24.07
CA ALA A 251 10.72 -6.97 -23.08
C ALA A 251 11.21 -6.34 -21.77
N ALA A 252 10.46 -5.37 -21.25
CA ALA A 252 10.85 -4.63 -20.05
C ALA A 252 9.76 -4.69 -18.98
N ALA A 253 10.15 -4.52 -17.73
CA ALA A 253 9.24 -4.38 -16.61
C ALA A 253 9.85 -3.48 -15.52
N TRP A 254 9.03 -3.13 -14.53
CA TRP A 254 9.17 -2.00 -13.61
C TRP A 254 9.77 -2.38 -12.24
N PRO A 255 10.81 -1.70 -11.72
CA PRO A 255 11.41 -2.01 -10.42
C PRO A 255 10.50 -1.64 -9.22
N SER A 256 10.57 -2.44 -8.16
CA SER A 256 9.93 -2.18 -6.85
C SER A 256 10.96 -2.07 -5.73
N SER A 257 10.75 -1.07 -4.87
CA SER A 257 11.23 -0.87 -3.48
C SER A 257 12.73 -0.90 -3.12
N ARG A 258 13.20 0.21 -2.52
CA ARG A 258 14.46 0.29 -1.75
C ARG A 258 14.22 -0.26 -0.33
N ARG A 259 15.14 -1.11 0.18
CA ARG A 259 15.16 -1.59 1.58
C ARG A 259 16.15 -0.77 2.41
N TRP A 260 15.68 -0.29 3.56
CA TRP A 260 16.43 0.50 4.55
C TRP A 260 17.41 -0.33 5.39
N THR A 261 18.59 0.23 5.63
CA THR A 261 19.45 -0.15 6.77
C THR A 261 19.47 1.01 7.78
N ARG A 262 19.36 0.64 9.06
CA ARG A 262 19.21 1.55 10.20
C ARG A 262 20.59 1.99 10.70
N SER A 263 20.82 3.28 10.89
CA SER A 263 21.84 3.78 11.82
C SER A 263 21.29 4.90 12.69
N GLY A 264 21.41 4.68 14.01
CA GLY A 264 21.73 5.69 15.03
C GLY A 264 20.81 6.90 15.24
N SER A 265 20.03 6.84 16.32
CA SER A 265 19.25 7.91 16.94
C SER A 265 20.13 9.00 17.61
N SER A 266 19.67 10.25 17.65
CA SER A 266 19.40 10.98 18.91
C SER A 266 18.67 12.33 18.69
N PRO A 267 17.87 12.81 19.66
CA PRO A 267 16.90 13.89 19.48
C PRO A 267 17.35 15.22 20.13
N GLY A 268 16.85 16.35 19.63
CA GLY A 268 17.01 17.66 20.30
C GLY A 268 16.40 18.81 19.50
N GLY A 269 15.50 19.57 20.14
CA GLY A 269 14.63 20.57 19.53
C GLY A 269 15.28 21.93 19.20
N ASN A 270 14.51 22.70 18.43
CA ASN A 270 14.67 24.12 18.07
C ASN A 270 14.18 25.04 19.24
N PRO A 271 14.28 26.40 19.23
CA PRO A 271 14.95 27.35 18.31
C PRO A 271 15.65 28.56 19.05
N THR A 272 15.99 29.63 18.31
CA THR A 272 16.27 31.06 18.66
C THR A 272 17.71 31.59 18.77
N ALA A 273 18.07 32.36 17.72
CA ALA A 273 18.65 33.71 17.64
C ALA A 273 19.66 34.28 18.66
N CYS A 274 20.61 35.02 18.07
CA CYS A 274 21.26 36.27 18.49
C CYS A 274 22.78 36.23 18.81
N ALA A 275 23.44 37.28 18.32
CA ALA A 275 24.88 37.48 18.18
C ALA A 275 25.59 37.94 19.46
N CYS A 276 26.91 37.68 19.53
CA CYS A 276 28.00 38.59 19.93
C CYS A 276 29.24 37.80 20.43
N SER A 277 30.40 38.04 19.80
CA SER A 277 31.75 37.71 20.30
C SER A 277 32.22 38.75 21.34
N PRO A 278 33.47 38.74 21.87
CA PRO A 278 34.46 37.66 22.08
C PRO A 278 34.99 37.63 23.55
N THR A 279 35.61 36.53 24.00
CA THR A 279 36.81 36.54 24.87
C THR A 279 37.30 35.11 25.16
N SER A 280 38.52 34.80 24.75
CA SER A 280 39.27 33.59 25.11
C SER A 280 40.12 33.84 26.37
N PRO A 281 40.61 32.78 27.04
CA PRO A 281 42.03 32.45 26.82
C PRO A 281 42.41 30.95 26.81
N ASN A 282 43.33 30.65 25.90
CA ASN A 282 44.47 29.72 25.96
C ASN A 282 44.29 28.21 26.24
N TRP A 283 44.37 27.43 25.16
CA TRP A 283 45.08 26.14 25.08
C TRP A 283 45.99 26.14 23.83
N PRO A 284 47.12 25.39 23.82
CA PRO A 284 48.26 25.64 22.93
C PRO A 284 48.03 25.16 21.50
N ALA A 285 48.64 25.87 20.55
CA ALA A 285 48.52 25.64 19.11
C ALA A 285 49.26 24.37 18.63
N PRO A 286 48.63 23.51 17.80
CA PRO A 286 49.33 22.51 17.00
C PRO A 286 49.81 23.10 15.66
N ARG A 287 50.96 22.59 15.18
CA ARG A 287 51.71 23.00 13.97
C ARG A 287 50.91 22.83 12.67
N PRO A 288 51.18 23.63 11.61
CA PRO A 288 50.42 23.57 10.37
C PRO A 288 51.03 22.62 9.31
N SER A 289 50.18 22.37 8.32
CA SER A 289 50.38 21.87 6.94
C SER A 289 50.48 20.36 6.71
N GLY A 290 49.35 19.80 6.27
CA GLY A 290 49.20 18.51 5.60
C GLY A 290 47.73 18.36 5.18
N THR A 291 47.35 19.02 4.08
CA THR A 291 45.98 19.01 3.55
C THR A 291 45.71 17.66 2.89
N GLU A 292 45.14 16.71 3.63
CA GLU A 292 44.41 15.58 3.04
C GLU A 292 42.94 15.74 3.37
N ALA A 293 42.18 16.17 2.36
CA ALA A 293 40.73 16.17 2.39
C ALA A 293 40.25 14.72 2.56
N ARG A 294 39.78 14.38 3.76
CA ARG A 294 38.98 13.18 3.97
C ARG A 294 37.66 13.38 3.21
N THR A 295 37.58 12.79 2.02
CA THR A 295 36.31 12.51 1.37
C THR A 295 35.56 11.51 2.25
N GLU A 296 34.55 11.98 2.98
CA GLU A 296 33.53 11.10 3.55
C GLU A 296 32.80 10.42 2.40
N GLY A 297 33.28 9.25 2.01
CA GLY A 297 32.64 8.38 1.03
C GLY A 297 31.30 7.90 1.59
N ARG A 298 30.21 8.49 1.12
CA ARG A 298 28.88 7.89 1.23
C ARG A 298 28.94 6.54 0.51
N HIS A 299 28.94 5.44 1.26
CA HIS A 299 28.84 4.10 0.68
C HIS A 299 27.60 4.05 -0.24
N PRO A 300 27.73 3.63 -1.50
CA PRO A 300 26.59 3.55 -2.40
C PRO A 300 25.54 2.60 -1.80
N VAL A 301 24.28 3.03 -1.78
CA VAL A 301 23.17 2.24 -1.27
C VAL A 301 23.00 1.03 -2.18
N ARG A 302 23.10 -0.18 -1.61
CA ARG A 302 22.89 -1.43 -2.34
C ARG A 302 21.45 -1.51 -2.90
N THR A 303 21.30 -1.84 -4.16
CA THR A 303 20.05 -1.88 -4.91
C THR A 303 19.72 -3.28 -5.39
N SER A 304 18.44 -3.64 -5.42
CA SER A 304 17.96 -4.96 -5.83
C SER A 304 16.69 -4.81 -6.68
N ILE A 305 16.43 -5.76 -7.57
CA ILE A 305 15.24 -5.77 -8.44
C ILE A 305 14.59 -7.15 -8.49
N ALA A 306 13.26 -7.21 -8.45
CA ALA A 306 12.55 -8.46 -8.60
C ALA A 306 12.54 -8.98 -10.04
N THR A 307 12.70 -10.29 -10.25
CA THR A 307 12.69 -10.84 -11.61
C THR A 307 11.30 -10.79 -12.24
N VAL A 308 10.23 -10.73 -11.44
CA VAL A 308 8.87 -10.46 -11.94
C VAL A 308 8.77 -9.09 -12.61
N SER A 309 9.64 -8.16 -12.21
CA SER A 309 9.82 -6.84 -12.82
C SER A 309 10.66 -6.86 -14.08
N LEU A 310 10.96 -8.02 -14.66
CA LEU A 310 11.68 -8.14 -15.92
C LEU A 310 10.97 -9.18 -16.78
N SER A 311 10.97 -8.97 -18.09
CA SER A 311 10.36 -9.90 -19.05
C SER A 311 11.42 -10.77 -19.73
N GLY A 312 10.99 -11.87 -20.35
CA GLY A 312 11.89 -12.86 -20.97
C GLY A 312 12.20 -14.04 -20.06
N SER A 313 13.16 -14.88 -20.46
CA SER A 313 13.66 -15.99 -19.66
C SER A 313 14.42 -15.49 -18.42
N LEU A 314 14.47 -16.28 -17.33
CA LEU A 314 15.21 -15.90 -16.12
C LEU A 314 16.66 -15.45 -16.43
N THR A 315 17.31 -16.15 -17.36
CA THR A 315 18.64 -15.81 -17.88
C THR A 315 18.74 -14.39 -18.46
N GLU A 316 17.78 -13.99 -19.30
CA GLU A 316 17.74 -12.66 -19.91
C GLU A 316 17.48 -11.59 -18.85
N LYS A 317 16.57 -11.88 -17.91
CA LYS A 317 16.26 -11.00 -16.77
C LYS A 317 17.49 -10.73 -15.91
N LEU A 318 18.25 -11.76 -15.52
CA LEU A 318 19.49 -11.60 -14.75
C LEU A 318 20.50 -10.73 -15.49
N THR A 319 20.66 -10.96 -16.80
CA THR A 319 21.59 -10.16 -17.63
C THR A 319 21.15 -8.70 -17.71
N ALA A 320 19.84 -8.44 -17.84
CA ALA A 320 19.28 -7.09 -17.85
C ALA A 320 19.49 -6.37 -16.52
N ALA A 321 19.24 -7.05 -15.39
CA ALA A 321 19.46 -6.49 -14.05
C ALA A 321 20.93 -6.06 -13.85
N ALA A 322 21.88 -6.92 -14.23
CA ALA A 322 23.30 -6.61 -14.13
C ALA A 322 23.70 -5.42 -15.02
N ARG A 323 23.23 -5.38 -16.27
CA ARG A 323 23.50 -4.25 -17.19
C ARG A 323 22.93 -2.92 -16.71
N ALA A 324 21.79 -2.96 -16.02
CA ALA A 324 21.18 -1.77 -15.42
C ALA A 324 21.87 -1.30 -14.12
N GLY A 325 22.87 -2.05 -13.63
CA GLY A 325 23.68 -1.68 -12.47
C GLY A 325 23.06 -2.02 -11.11
N PHE A 326 22.14 -3.00 -11.06
CA PHE A 326 21.64 -3.52 -9.78
C PHE A 326 22.68 -4.41 -9.10
N ASP A 327 22.73 -4.40 -7.77
CA ASP A 327 23.65 -5.22 -6.97
C ASP A 327 23.08 -6.62 -6.65
N GLY A 328 21.77 -6.80 -6.82
CA GLY A 328 21.06 -8.03 -6.48
C GLY A 328 19.73 -8.19 -7.17
N VAL A 329 19.17 -9.38 -7.02
CA VAL A 329 17.86 -9.76 -7.58
C VAL A 329 16.99 -10.46 -6.54
N GLU A 330 15.67 -10.27 -6.69
CA GLU A 330 14.65 -11.01 -5.96
C GLU A 330 13.99 -12.01 -6.92
N ILE A 331 14.29 -13.30 -6.79
CA ILE A 331 13.84 -14.32 -7.74
C ILE A 331 12.38 -14.67 -7.49
N PHE A 332 11.57 -14.48 -8.54
CA PHE A 332 10.18 -14.88 -8.58
C PHE A 332 10.05 -16.39 -8.83
N GLU A 333 9.18 -17.08 -8.07
CA GLU A 333 9.03 -18.54 -8.09
C GLU A 333 8.75 -19.07 -9.50
N ASN A 334 7.84 -18.42 -10.24
CA ASN A 334 7.50 -18.88 -11.58
C ASN A 334 8.67 -18.75 -12.56
N ASP A 335 9.57 -17.78 -12.37
CA ASP A 335 10.75 -17.65 -13.22
C ASP A 335 11.74 -18.78 -12.97
N LEU A 336 11.85 -19.22 -11.72
CA LEU A 336 12.65 -20.38 -11.37
C LEU A 336 12.03 -21.68 -11.91
N LEU A 337 10.71 -21.85 -11.78
CA LEU A 337 10.00 -23.04 -12.27
C LEU A 337 10.02 -23.16 -13.81
N ALA A 338 9.98 -22.03 -14.51
CA ALA A 338 10.04 -21.99 -15.98
C ALA A 338 11.47 -22.08 -16.53
N SER A 339 12.48 -21.96 -15.68
CA SER A 339 13.88 -22.02 -16.08
C SER A 339 14.31 -23.46 -16.38
N PRO A 340 15.00 -23.72 -17.49
CA PRO A 340 15.61 -25.03 -17.74
C PRO A 340 16.87 -25.27 -16.87
N LEU A 341 17.40 -24.21 -16.23
CA LEU A 341 18.58 -24.28 -15.38
C LEU A 341 18.23 -24.76 -13.97
N SER A 342 19.14 -25.54 -13.39
CA SER A 342 19.12 -25.92 -11.98
C SER A 342 19.36 -24.70 -11.06
N PRO A 343 18.93 -24.76 -9.79
CA PRO A 343 19.23 -23.72 -8.80
C PRO A 343 20.73 -23.40 -8.66
N GLU A 344 21.60 -24.41 -8.78
CA GLU A 344 23.06 -24.25 -8.74
C GLU A 344 23.60 -23.46 -9.94
N GLU A 345 23.09 -23.75 -11.15
CA GLU A 345 23.47 -23.02 -12.37
C GLU A 345 22.98 -21.56 -12.32
N ILE A 346 21.80 -21.32 -11.76
CA ILE A 346 21.26 -19.97 -11.57
C ILE A 346 22.12 -19.19 -10.58
N ARG A 347 22.51 -19.81 -9.47
CA ARG A 347 23.42 -19.22 -8.49
C ARG A 347 24.76 -18.85 -9.11
N ALA A 348 25.36 -19.77 -9.87
CA ALA A 348 26.61 -19.53 -10.57
C ALA A 348 26.48 -18.35 -11.54
N ARG A 349 25.40 -18.32 -12.33
CA ARG A 349 25.13 -17.24 -13.27
C ARG A 349 24.95 -15.87 -12.60
N CYS A 350 24.25 -15.82 -11.47
CA CYS A 350 24.15 -14.57 -10.70
C CYS A 350 25.54 -14.11 -10.25
N ALA A 351 26.38 -15.02 -9.75
CA ALA A 351 27.74 -14.69 -9.33
C ALA A 351 28.61 -14.17 -10.50
N ASP A 352 28.52 -14.80 -11.68
CA ASP A 352 29.24 -14.36 -12.90
C ASP A 352 28.83 -12.94 -13.34
N LEU A 353 27.57 -12.57 -13.10
CA LEU A 353 27.01 -11.26 -13.41
C LEU A 353 27.24 -10.22 -12.30
N GLY A 354 27.89 -10.59 -11.20
CA GLY A 354 28.06 -9.73 -10.02
C GLY A 354 26.77 -9.49 -9.23
N LEU A 355 25.75 -10.32 -9.44
CA LEU A 355 24.46 -10.24 -8.78
C LEU A 355 24.38 -11.17 -7.58
N SER A 356 23.82 -10.65 -6.50
CA SER A 356 23.38 -11.42 -5.35
C SER A 356 21.92 -11.85 -5.45
N ILE A 357 21.52 -12.92 -4.77
CA ILE A 357 20.12 -13.38 -4.71
C ILE A 357 19.57 -13.00 -3.34
N ASP A 358 18.91 -11.85 -3.25
CA ASP A 358 18.53 -11.23 -1.97
C ASP A 358 17.23 -11.80 -1.39
N LEU A 359 16.35 -12.31 -2.25
CA LEU A 359 15.01 -12.73 -1.85
C LEU A 359 14.47 -13.78 -2.83
N TYR A 360 13.76 -14.78 -2.31
CA TYR A 360 12.95 -15.69 -3.09
C TYR A 360 11.47 -15.45 -2.81
N GLN A 361 10.66 -15.25 -3.83
CA GLN A 361 9.28 -14.78 -3.65
C GLN A 361 8.32 -15.26 -4.75
N PRO A 362 7.01 -15.16 -4.52
CA PRO A 362 6.36 -15.17 -3.23
C PRO A 362 6.14 -16.60 -2.76
N MET A 363 5.97 -16.77 -1.46
CA MET A 363 5.37 -17.94 -0.87
C MET A 363 3.95 -17.57 -0.47
N ARG A 364 2.98 -18.12 -1.21
CA ARG A 364 1.56 -17.82 -1.01
C ARG A 364 0.88 -18.85 -0.14
N ASP A 365 -0.22 -18.42 0.48
CA ASP A 365 -1.21 -19.26 1.14
C ASP A 365 -0.60 -20.19 2.18
N ILE A 366 0.11 -19.62 3.16
CA ILE A 366 0.70 -20.41 4.25
C ILE A 366 -0.10 -20.31 5.52
N GLU A 367 -0.50 -19.11 5.90
CA GLU A 367 -1.06 -18.78 7.20
C GLU A 367 -2.57 -18.51 7.16
N ALA A 368 -3.16 -18.46 8.36
CA ALA A 368 -4.58 -18.29 8.59
C ALA A 368 -5.45 -19.41 7.97
N VAL A 369 -4.95 -20.63 7.84
CA VAL A 369 -5.69 -21.75 7.23
C VAL A 369 -5.97 -22.88 8.25
N PRO A 370 -6.94 -23.77 8.00
CA PRO A 370 -7.19 -24.96 8.80
C PRO A 370 -5.93 -25.80 9.06
N ALA A 371 -5.89 -26.49 10.19
CA ALA A 371 -4.69 -27.19 10.66
C ALA A 371 -4.15 -28.26 9.68
N ASP A 372 -5.04 -28.92 8.94
CA ASP A 372 -4.67 -29.91 7.93
C ASP A 372 -4.03 -29.25 6.70
N GLU A 373 -4.57 -28.13 6.24
CA GLU A 373 -4.01 -27.29 5.18
C GLU A 373 -2.66 -26.70 5.62
N PHE A 374 -2.57 -26.19 6.85
CA PHE A 374 -1.34 -25.67 7.40
C PHE A 374 -0.23 -26.73 7.42
N SER A 375 -0.58 -27.98 7.75
CA SER A 375 0.37 -29.11 7.73
C SER A 375 0.85 -29.43 6.32
N ARG A 376 -0.01 -29.33 5.29
CA ARG A 376 0.38 -29.45 3.87
C ARG A 376 1.33 -28.32 3.47
N ASN A 377 0.98 -27.10 3.87
CA ASN A 377 1.75 -25.89 3.63
C ASN A 377 3.16 -25.93 4.22
N LEU A 378 3.33 -26.44 5.44
CA LEU A 378 4.65 -26.62 6.04
C LEU A 378 5.53 -27.64 5.29
N ARG A 379 4.94 -28.69 4.71
CA ARG A 379 5.70 -29.62 3.85
C ARG A 379 6.18 -28.93 2.56
N ARG A 380 5.33 -28.12 1.95
CA ARG A 380 5.69 -27.27 0.81
C ARG A 380 6.78 -26.25 1.18
N ALA A 381 6.70 -25.65 2.38
CA ALA A 381 7.71 -24.75 2.92
C ALA A 381 9.08 -25.41 3.05
N ARG A 382 9.13 -26.60 3.64
CA ARG A 382 10.37 -27.36 3.79
C ARG A 382 11.06 -27.60 2.44
N HIS A 383 10.31 -28.05 1.43
CA HIS A 383 10.87 -28.27 0.10
C HIS A 383 11.39 -26.97 -0.54
N LYS A 384 10.65 -25.87 -0.37
CA LYS A 384 11.06 -24.54 -0.83
C LYS A 384 12.35 -24.08 -0.13
N PHE A 385 12.50 -24.34 1.16
CA PHE A 385 13.71 -24.02 1.93
C PHE A 385 14.94 -24.83 1.50
N GLU A 386 14.76 -26.11 1.18
CA GLU A 386 15.83 -26.94 0.60
C GLU A 386 16.29 -26.38 -0.76
N LEU A 387 15.34 -25.98 -1.61
CA LEU A 387 15.62 -25.34 -2.89
C LEU A 387 16.36 -24.00 -2.71
N MET A 388 15.94 -23.18 -1.73
CA MET A 388 16.58 -21.90 -1.47
C MET A 388 18.03 -22.04 -1.02
N ARG A 389 18.37 -23.08 -0.25
CA ARG A 389 19.78 -23.37 0.11
C ARG A 389 20.65 -23.66 -1.11
N ARG A 390 20.11 -24.41 -2.07
CA ARG A 390 20.76 -24.71 -3.35
C ARG A 390 20.97 -23.43 -4.17
N LEU A 391 19.91 -22.62 -4.28
CA LEU A 391 19.91 -21.32 -4.96
C LEU A 391 20.84 -20.30 -4.29
N GLY A 392 21.07 -20.41 -2.97
CA GLY A 392 21.83 -19.44 -2.20
C GLY A 392 21.04 -18.24 -1.70
N ALA A 393 19.71 -18.33 -1.69
CA ALA A 393 18.84 -17.30 -1.14
C ALA A 393 18.60 -17.56 0.36
N ASP A 394 18.79 -16.53 1.20
CA ASP A 394 18.61 -16.63 2.65
C ASP A 394 17.29 -16.03 3.16
N THR A 395 16.49 -15.43 2.28
CA THR A 395 15.23 -14.76 2.65
C THR A 395 14.10 -15.20 1.71
N VAL A 396 12.95 -15.55 2.28
CA VAL A 396 11.71 -15.81 1.54
C VAL A 396 10.70 -14.71 1.82
N LEU A 397 9.95 -14.27 0.81
CA LEU A 397 8.78 -13.41 1.01
C LEU A 397 7.53 -14.27 1.11
N VAL A 398 6.82 -14.18 2.23
CA VAL A 398 5.51 -14.78 2.44
C VAL A 398 4.46 -13.70 2.31
N CYS A 399 3.44 -13.93 1.49
CA CYS A 399 2.35 -12.97 1.31
C CYS A 399 1.12 -13.43 2.10
N SER A 400 0.35 -12.46 2.61
CA SER A 400 -0.95 -12.73 3.24
C SER A 400 -1.82 -13.66 2.38
N SER A 401 -2.38 -14.71 2.96
CA SER A 401 -3.15 -15.71 2.23
C SER A 401 -4.36 -15.08 1.54
N VAL A 402 -4.61 -15.56 0.33
CA VAL A 402 -5.80 -15.29 -0.48
C VAL A 402 -6.65 -16.56 -0.65
N SER A 403 -6.32 -17.62 0.10
CA SER A 403 -6.99 -18.90 0.06
C SER A 403 -8.47 -18.75 0.44
N PRO A 404 -9.39 -19.45 -0.25
CA PRO A 404 -10.79 -19.52 0.17
C PRO A 404 -10.96 -20.21 1.53
N LEU A 405 -9.94 -20.93 1.99
CA LEU A 405 -9.90 -21.57 3.31
C LEU A 405 -9.35 -20.64 4.40
N ALA A 406 -8.99 -19.40 4.08
CA ALA A 406 -8.42 -18.50 5.08
C ALA A 406 -9.48 -18.10 6.13
N GLU A 407 -9.14 -18.25 7.41
CA GLU A 407 -9.92 -17.89 8.59
C GLU A 407 -9.54 -16.48 9.09
N ASP A 408 -10.53 -15.65 9.46
CA ASP A 408 -10.30 -14.30 10.02
C ASP A 408 -9.89 -14.39 11.51
N ASP A 409 -8.73 -14.98 11.78
CA ASP A 409 -8.12 -15.10 13.11
C ASP A 409 -6.64 -14.66 13.07
N ASP A 410 -6.39 -13.42 13.49
CA ASP A 410 -5.04 -12.84 13.60
C ASP A 410 -4.12 -13.66 14.52
N ALA A 411 -4.67 -14.28 15.57
CA ALA A 411 -3.89 -15.09 16.50
C ALA A 411 -3.52 -16.43 15.87
N LEU A 412 -4.40 -17.02 15.05
CA LEU A 412 -4.08 -18.20 14.23
C LEU A 412 -2.96 -17.88 13.23
N ALA A 413 -3.09 -16.78 12.49
CA ALA A 413 -2.10 -16.36 11.52
C ALA A 413 -0.73 -16.13 12.19
N ALA A 414 -0.69 -15.43 13.33
CA ALA A 414 0.53 -15.21 14.08
C ALA A 414 1.18 -16.51 14.58
N ARG A 415 0.39 -17.47 15.10
CA ARG A 415 0.89 -18.80 15.51
C ARG A 415 1.48 -19.57 14.32
N GLN A 416 0.80 -19.54 13.18
CA GLN A 416 1.23 -20.24 11.98
C GLN A 416 2.49 -19.62 11.36
N LEU A 417 2.57 -18.29 11.27
CA LEU A 417 3.78 -17.57 10.83
C LEU A 417 4.97 -17.81 11.77
N ARG A 418 4.74 -17.86 13.09
CA ARG A 418 5.79 -18.23 14.05
C ARG A 418 6.30 -19.64 13.78
N ARG A 419 5.39 -20.60 13.55
CA ARG A 419 5.77 -21.99 13.26
C ARG A 419 6.53 -22.13 11.94
N LEU A 420 6.16 -21.35 10.92
CA LEU A 420 6.91 -21.25 9.68
C LEU A 420 8.31 -20.68 9.91
N ALA A 421 8.45 -19.62 10.71
CA ALA A 421 9.74 -19.00 11.03
C ALA A 421 10.65 -19.94 11.83
N GLU A 422 10.10 -20.70 12.78
CA GLU A 422 10.81 -21.77 13.48
C GLU A 422 11.35 -22.81 12.49
N LEU A 423 10.51 -23.27 11.54
CA LEU A 423 10.96 -24.18 10.50
C LEU A 423 12.03 -23.56 9.58
N ALA A 424 11.88 -22.29 9.20
CA ALA A 424 12.83 -21.60 8.33
C ALA A 424 14.22 -21.43 8.98
N ALA A 425 14.24 -21.21 10.30
CA ALA A 425 15.47 -21.09 11.08
C ALA A 425 16.35 -22.36 10.99
N ASP A 426 15.75 -23.55 10.95
CA ASP A 426 16.47 -24.83 10.77
C ASP A 426 17.25 -24.89 9.44
N PHE A 427 16.86 -24.07 8.45
CA PHE A 427 17.51 -23.96 7.14
C PHE A 427 18.38 -22.71 7.00
N GLY A 428 18.48 -21.87 8.04
CA GLY A 428 19.15 -20.58 7.98
C GLY A 428 18.41 -19.54 7.13
N ILE A 429 17.09 -19.69 6.97
CA ILE A 429 16.25 -18.82 6.13
C ILE A 429 15.45 -17.85 6.98
N ARG A 430 15.40 -16.59 6.55
CA ARG A 430 14.58 -15.52 7.11
C ARG A 430 13.25 -15.44 6.37
N VAL A 431 12.18 -15.24 7.12
CA VAL A 431 10.85 -15.00 6.57
C VAL A 431 10.57 -13.50 6.59
N ALA A 432 10.39 -12.90 5.41
CA ALA A 432 9.77 -11.60 5.25
C ALA A 432 8.26 -11.80 5.02
N TYR A 433 7.43 -10.90 5.54
CA TYR A 433 5.99 -10.97 5.39
C TYR A 433 5.44 -9.72 4.68
N GLU A 434 4.58 -9.94 3.69
CA GLU A 434 3.89 -8.90 2.93
C GLU A 434 2.37 -9.04 3.10
N ALA A 435 1.74 -8.01 3.65
CA ALA A 435 0.28 -7.92 3.71
C ALA A 435 -0.26 -7.39 2.38
N LEU A 436 -0.84 -8.27 1.55
CA LEU A 436 -1.44 -7.89 0.28
C LEU A 436 -2.69 -7.05 0.53
N ALA A 437 -2.85 -5.96 -0.24
CA ALA A 437 -4.04 -5.11 -0.15
C ALA A 437 -5.36 -5.84 -0.50
N TRP A 438 -5.26 -6.97 -1.20
CA TRP A 438 -6.36 -7.88 -1.54
C TRP A 438 -6.21 -9.26 -0.86
N GLY A 439 -5.33 -9.38 0.14
CA GLY A 439 -5.24 -10.55 0.99
C GLY A 439 -6.63 -10.91 1.51
N ALA A 440 -6.94 -12.21 1.57
CA ALA A 440 -8.18 -12.64 2.20
C ALA A 440 -8.26 -12.03 3.60
N MET A 441 -7.14 -11.86 4.32
CA MET A 441 -7.02 -11.14 5.60
C MET A 441 -5.64 -10.49 5.78
N CYS A 442 -5.54 -9.35 6.49
CA CYS A 442 -4.29 -8.68 6.84
C CYS A 442 -4.00 -8.81 8.34
N VAL A 443 -2.92 -9.51 8.69
CA VAL A 443 -2.46 -9.68 10.09
C VAL A 443 -1.92 -8.35 10.64
N ARG A 444 -2.46 -7.88 11.77
CA ARG A 444 -1.87 -6.78 12.54
C ARG A 444 -0.79 -7.32 13.48
N THR A 445 0.46 -7.44 13.03
CA THR A 445 1.57 -7.67 13.96
C THR A 445 1.97 -6.37 14.62
N THR A 446 1.51 -6.12 15.85
CA THR A 446 2.19 -5.21 16.75
C THR A 446 3.43 -5.93 17.29
N THR A 447 4.58 -5.24 17.26
CA THR A 447 5.90 -5.59 17.84
C THR A 447 6.93 -6.26 16.89
N PRO A 448 7.93 -5.50 16.40
CA PRO A 448 9.23 -6.04 16.02
C PRO A 448 10.14 -6.12 17.26
N GLY A 449 10.53 -7.32 17.66
CA GLY A 449 11.58 -7.53 18.67
C GLY A 449 11.13 -8.31 19.90
N ALA A 450 11.14 -9.64 19.81
CA ALA A 450 11.25 -10.50 20.99
C ALA A 450 12.38 -11.49 20.74
N SER A 451 13.63 -11.05 20.98
CA SER A 451 14.72 -11.97 21.22
C SER A 451 14.42 -12.71 22.54
N SER A 452 13.83 -13.89 22.47
CA SER A 452 13.63 -14.72 23.65
C SER A 452 14.87 -15.57 23.88
N ARG A 453 15.72 -15.11 24.81
CA ARG A 453 16.70 -15.95 25.49
C ARG A 453 15.91 -16.96 26.35
N PRO A 454 16.21 -18.26 26.32
CA PRO A 454 15.39 -19.25 27.03
C PRO A 454 15.51 -19.04 28.55
N PRO A 455 14.38 -19.13 29.30
CA PRO A 455 14.42 -19.03 30.75
C PRO A 455 15.06 -20.29 31.35
N ALA A 456 15.88 -20.08 32.39
CA ALA A 456 16.53 -21.14 33.15
C ALA A 456 15.50 -22.10 33.76
N THR A 457 15.78 -23.40 33.66
CA THR A 457 15.03 -24.50 34.27
C THR A 457 14.94 -24.36 35.79
N PRO A 458 13.75 -24.40 36.42
CA PRO A 458 13.63 -24.63 37.84
C PRO A 458 13.76 -26.13 38.14
N ARG A 459 14.59 -26.44 39.14
CA ARG A 459 14.79 -27.79 39.69
C ARG A 459 13.47 -28.42 40.17
N SER A 460 13.34 -29.71 39.89
CA SER A 460 12.32 -30.62 40.38
C SER A 460 12.42 -30.87 41.90
N GLY A 461 11.26 -30.94 42.55
CA GLY A 461 11.03 -31.53 43.87
C GLY A 461 9.74 -32.36 43.82
N PRO A 462 9.63 -33.48 44.56
CA PRO A 462 8.79 -34.60 44.15
C PRO A 462 7.31 -34.49 44.56
N ALA A 463 6.46 -35.10 43.74
CA ALA A 463 5.04 -35.31 43.99
C ALA A 463 4.81 -36.48 44.97
N SER A 464 3.89 -36.31 45.92
CA SER A 464 3.28 -37.38 46.70
C SER A 464 1.85 -37.65 46.23
N THR A 465 1.70 -38.82 45.63
CA THR A 465 0.57 -39.77 45.58
C THR A 465 -0.78 -39.41 46.24
N ALA A 466 -1.88 -39.67 45.50
CA ALA A 466 -3.08 -40.45 45.86
C ALA A 466 -4.26 -40.02 44.95
N SER A 467 -4.69 -40.83 43.96
CA SER A 467 -5.84 -41.77 44.03
C SER A 467 -7.15 -41.10 44.45
N THR A 468 -8.32 -41.21 43.81
CA THR A 468 -8.91 -42.27 42.99
C THR A 468 -10.26 -41.78 42.43
N SER A 469 -10.82 -42.55 41.49
CA SER A 469 -12.24 -42.67 41.11
C SER A 469 -12.93 -41.58 40.27
N SER A 470 -13.04 -41.89 38.97
CA SER A 470 -14.20 -41.67 38.08
C SER A 470 -15.37 -42.62 38.44
N PRO A 471 -16.52 -42.67 37.73
CA PRO A 471 -17.22 -41.65 36.93
C PRO A 471 -18.77 -41.65 37.21
N ALA A 472 -19.52 -40.69 36.68
CA ALA A 472 -20.84 -40.96 36.05
C ALA A 472 -21.53 -39.70 35.54
N ALA A 473 -22.16 -39.88 34.39
CA ALA A 473 -22.88 -38.92 33.57
C ALA A 473 -24.19 -38.39 34.19
N ARG A 474 -24.58 -37.16 33.78
CA ARG A 474 -25.94 -36.82 33.35
C ARG A 474 -26.03 -35.38 32.83
N THR A 475 -26.29 -35.23 31.54
CA THR A 475 -26.99 -34.09 30.91
C THR A 475 -28.52 -34.26 31.08
N PRO A 476 -29.38 -33.35 30.60
CA PRO A 476 -29.40 -31.89 30.72
C PRO A 476 -30.80 -31.39 31.18
N ARG A 477 -30.94 -30.14 31.64
CA ARG A 477 -32.24 -29.45 31.46
C ARG A 477 -32.12 -27.93 31.48
N ALA A 478 -32.69 -27.34 30.44
CA ALA A 478 -32.95 -25.92 30.29
C ALA A 478 -34.04 -25.45 31.24
N SER A 479 -33.91 -24.22 31.74
CA SER A 479 -35.04 -23.40 32.15
C SER A 479 -34.71 -21.92 31.95
N ARG A 480 -35.40 -21.32 30.97
CA ARG A 480 -35.60 -19.87 30.86
C ARG A 480 -36.24 -19.36 32.16
N THR A 481 -35.72 -18.28 32.70
CA THR A 481 -36.49 -17.25 33.42
C THR A 481 -35.70 -15.94 33.41
N SER A 482 -36.21 -14.96 32.66
CA SER A 482 -36.12 -13.53 33.03
C SER A 482 -37.41 -13.26 33.82
N PRO A 483 -37.45 -12.41 34.86
CA PRO A 483 -37.35 -10.96 34.63
C PRO A 483 -36.73 -10.17 35.81
N ALA A 484 -36.30 -8.93 35.55
CA ALA A 484 -36.74 -7.72 36.27
C ALA A 484 -35.75 -6.57 36.08
N ARG A 485 -36.30 -5.48 35.53
CA ARG A 485 -35.70 -4.14 35.50
C ARG A 485 -35.40 -3.66 36.92
N ARG A 486 -34.19 -3.12 37.14
CA ARG A 486 -33.98 -2.01 38.06
C ARG A 486 -33.33 -0.87 37.30
N SER A 487 -34.03 0.25 37.33
CA SER A 487 -33.60 1.58 36.91
C SER A 487 -32.53 2.09 37.85
N SER A 488 -31.38 2.48 37.30
CA SER A 488 -30.47 3.43 37.94
C SER A 488 -30.03 4.41 36.88
N SER A 489 -30.51 5.63 37.03
CA SER A 489 -30.14 6.82 36.28
C SER A 489 -28.64 7.09 36.41
N CYS A 490 -27.91 6.95 35.31
CA CYS A 490 -26.60 7.57 35.15
C CYS A 490 -26.69 8.58 34.02
N ASN A 491 -26.47 9.84 34.38
CA ASN A 491 -26.38 10.99 33.50
C ASN A 491 -25.19 10.78 32.55
N TRP A 492 -25.44 10.56 31.26
CA TRP A 492 -24.39 10.52 30.24
C TRP A 492 -24.35 11.87 29.52
N PRO A 493 -23.17 12.48 29.34
CA PRO A 493 -23.05 13.70 28.56
C PRO A 493 -23.44 13.42 27.10
N THR A 494 -24.16 14.38 26.52
CA THR A 494 -24.54 14.46 25.10
C THR A 494 -23.37 14.14 24.17
N PRO A 495 -23.53 13.26 23.15
CA PRO A 495 -22.47 13.00 22.20
C PRO A 495 -22.32 14.21 21.27
N ARG A 496 -21.09 14.73 21.22
CA ARG A 496 -20.63 15.77 20.30
C ARG A 496 -20.78 15.28 18.84
N ARG A 497 -21.13 16.20 17.94
CA ARG A 497 -21.20 16.00 16.48
C ARG A 497 -19.91 15.35 15.95
N TRP A 498 -20.05 14.28 15.17
CA TRP A 498 -18.93 13.60 14.50
C TRP A 498 -18.67 14.27 13.15
N ARG A 499 -17.41 14.62 12.87
CA ARG A 499 -16.94 14.96 11.53
C ARG A 499 -16.50 13.68 10.84
N TRP A 500 -16.98 13.45 9.62
CA TRP A 500 -16.44 12.43 8.73
C TRP A 500 -15.03 12.84 8.29
N THR A 501 -14.02 12.10 8.73
CA THR A 501 -12.71 12.02 8.07
C THR A 501 -12.56 10.59 7.57
N SER A 502 -12.72 10.37 6.27
CA SER A 502 -12.56 9.07 5.65
C SER A 502 -11.09 8.68 5.62
N SER A 503 -10.64 8.00 6.68
CA SER A 503 -9.35 7.32 6.75
C SER A 503 -9.46 5.95 6.10
N SER A 504 -9.15 5.86 4.81
CA SER A 504 -8.93 4.58 4.14
C SER A 504 -7.57 4.01 4.60
N GLY A 505 -7.59 3.11 5.58
CA GLY A 505 -6.46 2.24 5.91
C GLY A 505 -5.35 2.85 6.80
N ALA A 506 -5.68 3.28 8.01
CA ALA A 506 -4.70 3.36 9.11
C ALA A 506 -5.37 3.17 10.48
N VAL A 507 -4.94 2.12 11.18
CA VAL A 507 -5.20 1.93 12.61
C VAL A 507 -4.53 3.07 13.36
N THR A 508 -5.31 3.95 13.98
CA THR A 508 -4.75 4.96 14.90
C THR A 508 -4.91 4.42 16.33
N THR A 509 -3.79 4.15 16.98
CA THR A 509 -3.71 3.83 18.40
C THR A 509 -4.11 5.06 19.22
N ALA A 510 -5.10 4.94 20.11
CA ALA A 510 -5.43 5.96 21.08
C ALA A 510 -4.32 6.04 22.14
N VAL A 511 -3.66 7.19 22.27
CA VAL A 511 -2.86 7.54 23.44
C VAL A 511 -3.76 8.31 24.40
N SER A 512 -4.01 7.76 25.58
CA SER A 512 -4.63 8.49 26.69
C SER A 512 -3.76 9.69 27.08
N PRO A 513 -4.30 10.91 27.22
CA PRO A 513 -3.63 11.94 27.98
C PRO A 513 -3.63 11.52 29.45
N ALA A 514 -2.44 11.49 30.05
CA ALA A 514 -2.25 11.35 31.48
C ALA A 514 -3.05 12.44 32.22
N ARG A 515 -3.69 12.03 33.32
CA ARG A 515 -4.25 12.93 34.32
C ARG A 515 -3.17 13.89 34.81
N ALA A 516 -3.39 15.19 34.63
CA ALA A 516 -2.81 16.22 35.48
C ALA A 516 -3.94 16.94 36.21
N ALA A 517 -3.72 17.15 37.50
CA ALA A 517 -4.73 17.46 38.50
C ALA A 517 -5.39 18.83 38.35
N SER A 518 -6.60 18.89 38.87
CA SER A 518 -7.43 20.07 39.12
C SER A 518 -6.76 21.07 40.07
N THR A 519 -6.73 22.35 39.68
CA THR A 519 -6.86 23.49 40.58
C THR A 519 -7.62 24.60 39.85
N SER A 520 -8.81 24.94 40.36
CA SER A 520 -9.60 26.13 40.05
C SER A 520 -9.53 27.08 41.27
N PRO A 521 -10.12 28.29 41.23
CA PRO A 521 -9.94 29.40 40.30
C PRO A 521 -9.47 30.68 41.03
N GLY A 522 -8.93 31.66 40.30
CA GLY A 522 -8.60 32.99 40.81
C GLY A 522 -9.07 34.08 39.86
N SER A 523 -9.98 34.91 40.36
CA SER A 523 -10.53 36.15 39.80
C SER A 523 -9.48 37.21 39.46
N SER A 524 -9.70 37.99 38.38
CA SER A 524 -9.73 39.49 38.36
C SER A 524 -9.42 40.08 36.97
N ASP A 525 -10.35 40.90 36.47
CA ASP A 525 -10.18 42.19 35.79
C ASP A 525 -8.99 42.44 34.83
N MET A 526 -9.29 42.51 33.53
CA MET A 526 -9.32 43.74 32.68
C MET A 526 -9.44 43.37 31.20
#